data_AF-A0A959SR59-F1
#
_entry.id   AF-A0A959SR59-F1
#
_cell.length_a   1.000
_cell.length_b   1.000
_cell.length_c   1.000
_cell.angle_alpha   90.00
_cell.angle_beta   90.00
_cell.angle_gamma   90.00
#
_symmetry.space_group_name_H-M   'P 1'
#
loop_
_entity.id
_entity.type
_entity.pdbx_description
1 polymer ?
#
loop_
_entity_poly.entity_id
_entity_poly.type
_entity_poly.pdbx_seq_one_letter_code
_entity_poly.pdbx_strand_id
1 'polypeptide(L)'
;MKSVSRAIFLLAVLALTSAVSAQTPPSWVDSAEEYDAWKAQFTTPAPEVPPHPTEDPDDGAGTERDSVITCDCWITPDASYTTINNSTEWNASGWGNGDDGSYGPVNLPFSFYLYGQNYNQVYININGNLSFGTFVTGYNSSGFPNTLASLVAPFWADVDLRVPGSNLNKVQYKVTPTALYVNWTNVGYYNQQTDKLNSFQVIISNGSDPVINGNANVSFCYGEMEWTTGSASNGINGFGGTPATVGANKGDGVNYIQFGRFDHPGTDYNGPFGAPGGIGWLSHKSFTFATDITTGNLTPVVSGQSV
;
A
#
# COMPACT_ATOMS: atom_id res chain seq x y z
N MET A 1 -29.36 -33.21 -43.02
CA MET A 1 -29.92 -31.96 -42.47
C MET A 1 -30.13 -32.13 -40.97
N LYS A 2 -29.66 -31.15 -40.18
CA LYS A 2 -29.74 -30.95 -38.72
C LYS A 2 -28.67 -31.61 -37.84
N SER A 3 -27.65 -30.78 -37.60
CA SER A 3 -26.77 -30.70 -36.44
C SER A 3 -27.55 -30.25 -35.18
N VAL A 4 -27.08 -30.60 -33.97
CA VAL A 4 -26.56 -29.70 -32.91
C VAL A 4 -26.68 -30.37 -31.51
N SER A 5 -25.49 -30.66 -30.95
CA SER A 5 -24.97 -30.41 -29.58
C SER A 5 -25.92 -30.10 -28.42
N ARG A 6 -25.60 -30.63 -27.21
CA ARG A 6 -25.37 -29.77 -26.02
C ARG A 6 -24.64 -30.48 -24.87
N ALA A 7 -23.37 -30.08 -24.75
CA ALA A 7 -22.70 -29.56 -23.57
C ALA A 7 -22.75 -30.34 -22.24
N ILE A 8 -21.55 -30.80 -21.87
CA ILE A 8 -21.12 -31.27 -20.56
C ILE A 8 -21.27 -30.15 -19.53
N PHE A 9 -21.95 -30.44 -18.42
CA PHE A 9 -21.91 -29.62 -17.20
C PHE A 9 -20.52 -29.77 -16.56
N LEU A 10 -19.68 -28.75 -16.65
CA LEU A 10 -18.51 -28.63 -15.77
C LEU A 10 -18.99 -27.96 -14.47
N LEU A 11 -19.07 -28.76 -13.41
CA LEU A 11 -19.27 -28.28 -12.04
C LEU A 11 -17.94 -27.69 -11.57
N ALA A 12 -17.81 -26.37 -11.53
CA ALA A 12 -16.67 -25.72 -10.91
C ALA A 12 -16.77 -25.91 -9.39
N VAL A 13 -15.89 -26.76 -8.85
CA VAL A 13 -15.72 -26.94 -7.40
C VAL A 13 -15.02 -25.68 -6.88
N LEU A 14 -15.76 -24.84 -6.17
CA LEU A 14 -15.20 -23.71 -5.43
C LEU A 14 -14.44 -24.26 -4.23
N ALA A 15 -13.14 -24.46 -4.39
CA ALA A 15 -12.26 -24.75 -3.27
C ALA A 15 -12.09 -23.46 -2.45
N LEU A 16 -12.89 -23.32 -1.39
CA LEU A 16 -12.65 -22.36 -0.31
C LEU A 16 -11.43 -22.82 0.50
N THR A 17 -10.25 -22.55 -0.03
CA THR A 17 -9.01 -22.55 0.75
C THR A 17 -8.10 -21.46 0.21
N SER A 18 -7.87 -20.41 0.98
CA SER A 18 -6.61 -19.68 0.86
C SER A 18 -6.40 -18.82 2.10
N ALA A 19 -5.32 -19.12 2.81
CA ALA A 19 -4.55 -18.05 3.41
C ALA A 19 -4.26 -17.06 2.28
N VAL A 20 -4.84 -15.86 2.34
CA VAL A 20 -4.74 -14.88 1.24
C VAL A 20 -3.31 -14.33 1.26
N SER A 21 -2.44 -14.94 0.45
CA SER A 21 -1.18 -14.35 0.03
C SER A 21 -1.43 -13.30 -1.04
N ALA A 22 -0.42 -12.48 -1.34
CA ALA A 22 -0.44 -11.63 -2.53
C ALA A 22 -0.84 -12.46 -3.76
N GLN A 23 -1.93 -12.06 -4.42
CA GLN A 23 -2.49 -12.81 -5.54
C GLN A 23 -1.79 -12.40 -6.84
N THR A 24 -1.31 -13.38 -7.59
CA THR A 24 -0.63 -13.16 -8.88
C THR A 24 -1.57 -13.43 -10.05
N PRO A 25 -1.51 -12.66 -11.15
CA PRO A 25 -2.30 -12.94 -12.34
C PRO A 25 -1.94 -14.30 -12.95
N PRO A 26 -2.89 -15.01 -13.57
CA PRO A 26 -2.63 -16.22 -14.35
C PRO A 26 -1.74 -15.94 -15.56
N SER A 27 -1.06 -16.99 -16.06
CA SER A 27 -0.14 -16.90 -17.20
C SER A 27 -0.78 -16.62 -18.57
N TRP A 28 -2.10 -16.54 -18.66
CA TRP A 28 -2.81 -16.19 -19.90
C TRP A 28 -3.18 -14.71 -19.96
N VAL A 29 -2.97 -13.97 -18.87
CA VAL A 29 -3.15 -12.52 -18.84
C VAL A 29 -1.89 -11.89 -19.41
N ASP A 30 -1.98 -11.32 -20.60
CA ASP A 30 -0.84 -10.75 -21.33
C ASP A 30 -1.02 -9.25 -21.64
N SER A 31 -2.13 -8.65 -21.18
CA SER A 31 -2.44 -7.23 -21.35
C SER A 31 -3.11 -6.60 -20.13
N ALA A 32 -3.06 -5.27 -20.05
CA ALA A 32 -3.75 -4.50 -19.01
C ALA A 32 -5.27 -4.69 -19.02
N GLU A 33 -5.86 -4.77 -20.20
CA GLU A 33 -7.30 -4.99 -20.35
C GLU A 33 -7.72 -6.38 -19.85
N GLU A 34 -6.94 -7.42 -20.18
CA GLU A 34 -7.18 -8.77 -19.68
C GLU A 34 -6.95 -8.86 -18.17
N TYR A 35 -5.96 -8.13 -17.65
CA TYR A 35 -5.71 -8.05 -16.23
C TYR A 35 -6.89 -7.41 -15.49
N ASP A 36 -7.37 -6.28 -15.99
CA ASP A 36 -8.53 -5.58 -15.43
C ASP A 36 -9.78 -6.45 -15.49
N ALA A 37 -10.03 -7.12 -16.62
CA ALA A 37 -11.15 -8.04 -16.79
C ALA A 37 -11.06 -9.27 -15.88
N TRP A 38 -9.85 -9.76 -15.61
CA TRP A 38 -9.60 -10.84 -14.66
C TRP A 38 -9.81 -10.37 -13.22
N LYS A 39 -9.21 -9.24 -12.81
CA LYS A 39 -9.30 -8.70 -11.45
C LYS A 39 -10.74 -8.30 -11.09
N ALA A 40 -11.50 -7.77 -12.06
CA ALA A 40 -12.89 -7.39 -11.88
C ALA A 40 -13.80 -8.58 -11.46
N GLN A 41 -13.43 -9.82 -11.78
CA GLN A 41 -14.20 -11.02 -11.39
C GLN A 41 -14.19 -11.27 -9.88
N PHE A 42 -13.25 -10.68 -9.14
CA PHE A 42 -13.15 -10.78 -7.68
C PHE A 42 -13.86 -9.64 -6.96
N THR A 43 -14.46 -8.70 -7.70
CA THR A 43 -15.23 -7.63 -7.08
C THR A 43 -16.58 -8.14 -6.60
N THR A 44 -16.88 -7.90 -5.33
CA THR A 44 -18.26 -7.96 -4.85
C THR A 44 -18.93 -6.63 -5.18
N PRO A 45 -20.09 -6.62 -5.86
CA PRO A 45 -20.85 -5.39 -6.05
C PRO A 45 -21.15 -4.78 -4.68
N ALA A 46 -20.60 -3.60 -4.41
CA ALA A 46 -21.06 -2.81 -3.29
C ALA A 46 -22.54 -2.48 -3.54
N PRO A 47 -23.43 -2.52 -2.52
CA PRO A 47 -24.74 -1.90 -2.67
C PRO A 47 -24.52 -0.46 -3.12
N GLU A 48 -25.23 -0.04 -4.17
CA GLU A 48 -25.11 1.28 -4.78
C GLU A 48 -25.20 2.33 -3.67
N VAL A 49 -24.07 2.93 -3.30
CA VAL A 49 -24.07 4.09 -2.42
C VAL A 49 -24.75 5.18 -3.26
N PRO A 50 -25.88 5.75 -2.80
CA PRO A 50 -26.53 6.81 -3.57
C PRO A 50 -25.49 7.86 -3.96
N PRO A 51 -25.58 8.47 -5.15
CA PRO A 51 -24.72 9.58 -5.49
C PRO A 51 -24.78 10.55 -4.32
N HIS A 52 -23.62 10.79 -3.70
CA HIS A 52 -23.50 11.73 -2.61
C HIS A 52 -24.16 13.02 -3.10
N PRO A 53 -25.16 13.56 -2.39
CA PRO A 53 -25.74 14.84 -2.77
C PRO A 53 -24.58 15.83 -2.87
N THR A 54 -24.39 16.38 -4.06
CA THR A 54 -23.63 17.60 -4.22
C THR A 54 -24.26 18.62 -3.27
N GLU A 55 -23.43 19.19 -2.40
CA GLU A 55 -23.79 20.11 -1.31
C GLU A 55 -24.21 19.41 -0.01
N ASP A 56 -23.22 18.89 0.73
CA ASP A 56 -23.31 18.90 2.20
C ASP A 56 -23.35 20.38 2.65
N PRO A 57 -24.18 20.76 3.65
CA PRO A 57 -24.25 22.13 4.11
C PRO A 57 -22.90 22.50 4.72
N ASP A 58 -22.19 23.40 4.05
CA ASP A 58 -21.09 24.23 4.53
C ASP A 58 -20.67 23.90 5.97
N ASP A 59 -19.77 22.92 6.11
CA ASP A 59 -19.00 22.65 7.32
C ASP A 59 -17.89 23.70 7.53
N GLY A 60 -17.92 24.80 6.77
CA GLY A 60 -16.95 25.87 6.80
C GLY A 60 -15.68 25.57 6.01
N ALA A 61 -15.62 24.47 5.25
CA ALA A 61 -14.48 24.15 4.38
C ALA A 61 -14.55 24.91 3.04
N GLY A 62 -14.64 26.23 3.12
CA GLY A 62 -14.51 27.13 1.99
C GLY A 62 -13.05 27.54 1.76
N THR A 63 -12.57 27.28 0.54
CA THR A 63 -11.31 27.72 -0.09
C THR A 63 -10.07 26.86 0.19
N GLU A 64 -9.58 26.22 -0.88
CA GLU A 64 -8.30 25.50 -1.00
C GLU A 64 -8.07 24.34 0.00
N ARG A 65 -8.37 23.09 -0.39
CA ARG A 65 -7.78 21.89 0.26
C ARG A 65 -6.29 21.75 -0.10
N ASP A 66 -5.54 22.82 0.13
CA ASP A 66 -4.09 22.85 0.23
C ASP A 66 -3.74 22.75 1.72
N SER A 67 -3.80 21.54 2.27
CA SER A 67 -3.39 21.24 3.64
C SER A 67 -3.45 19.74 3.86
N VAL A 68 -2.31 19.07 3.65
CA VAL A 68 -1.97 17.95 4.54
C VAL A 68 -2.10 18.53 5.94
N ILE A 69 -3.16 18.19 6.69
CA ILE A 69 -3.27 18.54 8.10
C ILE A 69 -2.18 17.70 8.78
N THR A 70 -1.03 18.35 8.97
CA THR A 70 0.29 17.76 9.07
C THR A 70 0.43 16.92 10.33
N CYS A 71 0.73 15.62 10.19
CA CYS A 71 1.70 15.06 11.13
C CYS A 71 2.96 15.90 11.01
N ASP A 72 3.56 16.34 12.12
CA ASP A 72 4.85 17.06 12.13
C ASP A 72 5.95 16.33 11.35
N CYS A 73 5.76 15.03 11.15
CA CYS A 73 6.64 14.14 10.44
C CYS A 73 6.51 14.15 8.91
N TRP A 74 5.50 14.80 8.33
CA TRP A 74 5.26 14.78 6.88
C TRP A 74 6.19 15.70 6.11
N ILE A 75 6.92 15.13 5.15
CA ILE A 75 7.73 15.91 4.20
C ILE A 75 6.97 16.00 2.88
N THR A 76 6.42 17.17 2.59
CA THR A 76 5.66 17.44 1.37
C THR A 76 6.53 17.29 0.12
N PRO A 77 6.07 16.54 -0.90
CA PRO A 77 6.73 16.50 -2.20
C PRO A 77 6.89 17.90 -2.81
N ASP A 78 8.11 18.21 -3.22
CA ASP A 78 8.48 19.44 -3.91
C ASP A 78 8.92 19.14 -5.36
N ALA A 79 9.42 20.15 -6.09
CA ALA A 79 9.85 20.00 -7.48
C ALA A 79 11.05 19.05 -7.70
N SER A 80 11.73 18.60 -6.64
CA SER A 80 12.82 17.61 -6.71
C SER A 80 12.33 16.16 -6.65
N TYR A 81 11.04 15.92 -6.41
CA TYR A 81 10.46 14.59 -6.44
C TYR A 81 10.11 14.16 -7.88
N THR A 82 10.29 12.88 -8.15
CA THR A 82 9.77 12.22 -9.34
C THR A 82 8.38 11.67 -9.04
N THR A 83 7.41 11.97 -9.90
CA THR A 83 6.07 11.36 -9.84
C THR A 83 6.07 10.06 -10.62
N ILE A 84 5.70 8.96 -9.97
CA ILE A 84 5.52 7.67 -10.63
C ILE A 84 4.17 7.70 -11.35
N ASN A 85 4.22 7.65 -12.68
CA ASN A 85 3.08 7.42 -13.53
C ASN A 85 3.26 6.06 -14.23
N ASN A 86 2.53 5.05 -13.75
CA ASN A 86 2.61 3.66 -14.22
C ASN A 86 2.45 3.57 -15.75
N SER A 87 1.85 4.55 -16.42
CA SER A 87 1.65 4.57 -17.87
C SER A 87 2.88 4.94 -18.73
N THR A 88 3.95 5.53 -18.17
CA THR A 88 5.02 6.15 -19.00
C THR A 88 6.46 5.80 -18.65
N GLU A 89 6.73 5.08 -17.56
CA GLU A 89 8.10 4.75 -17.15
C GLU A 89 8.24 3.29 -16.69
N TRP A 90 9.44 2.72 -16.88
CA TRP A 90 9.77 1.29 -16.77
C TRP A 90 9.20 0.62 -15.50
N ASN A 91 8.04 -0.03 -15.66
CA ASN A 91 7.43 -0.85 -14.62
C ASN A 91 8.14 -2.18 -14.57
N ALA A 92 8.67 -2.55 -13.41
CA ALA A 92 9.25 -3.87 -13.19
C ALA A 92 8.18 -4.97 -13.28
N SER A 93 6.90 -4.61 -13.14
CA SER A 93 5.83 -5.60 -12.98
C SER A 93 4.40 -5.12 -13.25
N GLY A 94 4.23 -3.86 -13.67
CA GLY A 94 2.92 -3.22 -13.75
C GLY A 94 2.39 -3.22 -15.18
N TRP A 95 1.09 -3.51 -15.32
CA TRP A 95 0.36 -3.44 -16.59
C TRP A 95 0.21 -2.01 -17.13
N GLY A 96 0.83 -1.03 -16.46
CA GLY A 96 0.82 0.38 -16.83
C GLY A 96 -0.55 1.04 -16.73
N ASN A 97 -1.52 0.37 -16.09
CA ASN A 97 -2.87 0.87 -15.90
C ASN A 97 -3.01 1.75 -14.66
N GLY A 98 -2.03 1.82 -13.76
CA GLY A 98 -2.12 2.63 -12.53
C GLY A 98 -2.84 1.95 -11.36
N ASP A 99 -3.16 0.66 -11.48
CA ASP A 99 -3.74 -0.14 -10.41
C ASP A 99 -2.64 -0.91 -9.66
N ASP A 100 -1.97 -1.83 -10.37
CA ASP A 100 -0.99 -2.72 -9.77
C ASP A 100 0.42 -2.60 -10.35
N GLY A 101 1.38 -2.96 -9.50
CA GLY A 101 2.76 -3.20 -9.87
C GLY A 101 3.77 -2.35 -9.12
N SER A 102 5.04 -2.55 -9.48
CA SER A 102 6.17 -1.82 -8.90
C SER A 102 6.96 -1.04 -9.95
N TYR A 103 7.38 0.15 -9.57
CA TYR A 103 8.35 0.98 -10.26
C TYR A 103 9.78 0.63 -9.82
N GLY A 104 10.73 0.61 -10.76
CA GLY A 104 12.15 0.41 -10.47
C GLY A 104 12.81 -0.73 -11.27
N PRO A 105 14.01 -1.18 -10.86
CA PRO A 105 14.68 -0.83 -9.60
C PRO A 105 15.16 0.64 -9.59
N VAL A 106 14.89 1.34 -8.49
CA VAL A 106 15.47 2.66 -8.19
C VAL A 106 16.83 2.45 -7.51
N ASN A 107 17.88 3.04 -8.07
CA ASN A 107 19.23 2.97 -7.47
C ASN A 107 19.33 3.89 -6.26
N LEU A 108 19.88 3.37 -5.17
CA LEU A 108 20.19 4.11 -3.94
C LEU A 108 21.70 4.40 -3.91
N PRO A 109 22.13 5.66 -3.77
CA PRO A 109 23.55 6.02 -3.63
C PRO A 109 24.11 5.67 -2.23
N PHE A 110 23.30 5.01 -1.40
CA PHE A 110 23.64 4.52 -0.07
C PHE A 110 23.24 3.04 0.07
N SER A 111 23.76 2.38 1.11
CA SER A 111 23.31 1.04 1.49
C SER A 111 22.20 1.14 2.53
N PHE A 112 21.03 0.62 2.20
CA PHE A 112 19.94 0.38 3.14
C PHE A 112 20.09 -1.02 3.74
N TYR A 113 20.07 -1.12 5.06
CA TYR A 113 20.26 -2.39 5.76
C TYR A 113 18.92 -2.92 6.30
N LEU A 114 18.55 -4.14 5.88
CA LEU A 114 17.27 -4.77 6.21
C LEU A 114 17.54 -6.23 6.59
N TYR A 115 17.38 -6.53 7.87
CA TYR A 115 17.53 -7.84 8.50
C TYR A 115 18.78 -8.62 8.06
N GLY A 116 19.95 -8.01 8.23
CA GLY A 116 21.22 -8.67 7.93
C GLY A 116 21.74 -8.47 6.50
N GLN A 117 20.92 -7.90 5.60
CA GLN A 117 21.26 -7.71 4.19
C GLN A 117 21.36 -6.24 3.82
N ASN A 118 22.36 -5.90 3.00
CA ASN A 118 22.51 -4.57 2.43
C ASN A 118 21.87 -4.52 1.04
N TYR A 119 21.09 -3.47 0.80
CA TYR A 119 20.44 -3.19 -0.47
C TYR A 119 20.84 -1.80 -0.96
N ASN A 120 21.14 -1.70 -2.25
CA ASN A 120 21.40 -0.45 -2.96
C ASN A 120 20.38 -0.22 -4.09
N GLN A 121 19.33 -1.03 -4.13
CA GLN A 121 18.23 -0.96 -5.09
C GLN A 121 16.93 -1.26 -4.38
N VAL A 122 15.86 -0.60 -4.81
CA VAL A 122 14.52 -0.74 -4.25
C VAL A 122 13.48 -0.69 -5.35
N TYR A 123 12.36 -1.35 -5.15
CA TYR A 123 11.16 -1.21 -5.97
C TYR A 123 10.07 -0.51 -5.17
N ILE A 124 9.37 0.43 -5.79
CA ILE A 124 8.28 1.19 -5.16
C ILE A 124 6.97 0.66 -5.73
N ASN A 125 6.14 0.06 -4.88
CA ASN A 125 4.87 -0.53 -5.28
C ASN A 125 3.71 0.45 -5.11
N ILE A 126 2.79 0.49 -6.07
CA ILE A 126 1.59 1.34 -6.00
C ILE A 126 0.76 1.04 -4.76
N ASN A 127 0.68 -0.24 -4.37
CA ASN A 127 -0.02 -0.74 -3.21
C ASN A 127 0.66 -0.43 -1.88
N GLY A 128 1.56 0.56 -1.81
CA GLY A 128 2.06 1.11 -0.55
C GLY A 128 3.12 0.28 0.16
N ASN A 129 3.94 -0.45 -0.59
CA ASN A 129 5.12 -1.14 -0.07
C ASN A 129 6.39 -0.85 -0.88
N LEU A 130 7.53 -0.95 -0.22
CA LEU A 130 8.86 -1.01 -0.82
C LEU A 130 9.34 -2.45 -0.79
N SER A 131 9.89 -2.95 -1.90
CA SER A 131 10.47 -4.29 -1.96
C SER A 131 11.93 -4.28 -2.40
N PHE A 132 12.69 -5.25 -1.90
CA PHE A 132 14.14 -5.32 -2.08
C PHE A 132 14.57 -6.66 -2.66
N GLY A 133 15.51 -6.64 -3.60
CA GLY A 133 16.00 -7.83 -4.32
C GLY A 133 15.03 -8.37 -5.40
N THR A 134 13.72 -8.19 -5.23
CA THR A 134 12.69 -8.48 -6.23
C THR A 134 11.55 -7.46 -6.13
N PHE A 135 10.82 -7.26 -7.23
CA PHE A 135 9.57 -6.51 -7.24
C PHE A 135 8.40 -7.36 -6.72
N VAL A 136 7.31 -6.71 -6.33
CA VAL A 136 6.03 -7.34 -5.96
C VAL A 136 4.95 -6.94 -6.96
N THR A 137 4.09 -7.88 -7.34
CA THR A 137 2.98 -7.67 -8.30
C THR A 137 1.59 -7.77 -7.69
N GLY A 138 1.44 -8.45 -6.55
CA GLY A 138 0.12 -8.77 -6.03
C GLY A 138 -0.56 -7.60 -5.31
N TYR A 139 -1.88 -7.53 -5.47
CA TYR A 139 -2.76 -6.51 -4.88
C TYR A 139 -3.18 -6.81 -3.45
N ASN A 140 -3.37 -8.09 -3.11
CA ASN A 140 -3.71 -8.48 -1.74
C ASN A 140 -2.50 -8.33 -0.81
N SER A 141 -2.72 -7.63 0.30
CA SER A 141 -1.76 -7.64 1.41
C SER A 141 -1.77 -8.99 2.14
N SER A 142 -0.68 -9.29 2.84
CA SER A 142 -0.60 -10.41 3.77
C SER A 142 0.16 -10.01 5.02
N GLY A 143 -0.26 -10.56 6.16
CA GLY A 143 0.41 -10.29 7.44
C GLY A 143 1.86 -10.77 7.45
N PHE A 144 2.66 -10.15 8.32
CA PHE A 144 4.04 -10.52 8.56
C PHE A 144 4.17 -11.46 9.78
N PRO A 145 5.09 -12.44 9.75
CA PRO A 145 6.05 -12.68 8.68
C PRO A 145 5.41 -13.42 7.50
N ASN A 146 5.94 -13.19 6.30
CA ASN A 146 5.62 -13.99 5.13
C ASN A 146 6.89 -14.29 4.32
N THR A 147 6.76 -15.16 3.31
CA THR A 147 7.86 -15.58 2.44
C THR A 147 7.82 -14.91 1.05
N LEU A 148 7.11 -13.79 0.90
CA LEU A 148 6.91 -13.15 -0.41
C LEU A 148 8.15 -12.39 -0.85
N ALA A 149 8.60 -11.43 -0.04
CA ALA A 149 9.76 -10.60 -0.33
C ALA A 149 10.28 -9.92 0.94
N SER A 150 11.50 -9.40 0.85
CA SER A 150 12.00 -8.36 1.76
C SER A 150 11.20 -7.09 1.53
N LEU A 151 10.44 -6.64 2.53
CA LEU A 151 9.48 -5.54 2.42
C LEU A 151 9.64 -4.51 3.54
N VAL A 152 9.37 -3.25 3.19
CA VAL A 152 9.03 -2.18 4.13
C VAL A 152 7.70 -1.60 3.65
N ALA A 153 6.65 -1.75 4.45
CA ALA A 153 5.27 -1.43 4.10
C ALA A 153 4.70 -0.39 5.09
N PRO A 154 4.74 0.92 4.76
CA PRO A 154 4.03 1.93 5.55
C PRO A 154 2.52 1.66 5.56
N PHE A 155 1.96 1.18 4.45
CA PHE A 155 0.57 0.77 4.35
C PHE A 155 0.35 -0.09 3.11
N TRP A 156 0.36 -1.41 3.25
CA TRP A 156 0.17 -2.30 2.11
C TRP A 156 -1.30 -2.68 1.94
N ALA A 157 -1.95 -2.16 0.88
CA ALA A 157 -3.34 -2.42 0.50
C ALA A 157 -3.56 -2.18 -1.00
N ASP A 158 -4.74 -2.54 -1.53
CA ASP A 158 -5.11 -2.48 -2.95
C ASP A 158 -5.44 -1.03 -3.40
N VAL A 159 -4.38 -0.25 -3.65
CA VAL A 159 -4.40 1.17 -4.06
C VAL A 159 -4.74 1.26 -5.55
N ASP A 160 -5.51 2.28 -5.94
CA ASP A 160 -5.84 2.49 -7.35
C ASP A 160 -5.66 3.95 -7.77
N LEU A 161 -4.74 4.19 -8.71
CA LEU A 161 -4.37 5.53 -9.15
C LEU A 161 -5.12 5.99 -10.41
N ARG A 162 -6.04 5.17 -10.95
CA ARG A 162 -6.66 5.40 -12.27
C ARG A 162 -7.59 6.61 -12.35
N VAL A 163 -8.17 7.03 -11.22
CA VAL A 163 -9.02 8.22 -11.20
C VAL A 163 -8.14 9.47 -11.30
N PRO A 164 -8.29 10.30 -12.35
CA PRO A 164 -7.46 11.48 -12.52
C PRO A 164 -7.85 12.60 -11.56
N GLY A 165 -6.87 13.38 -11.10
CA GLY A 165 -7.09 14.58 -10.31
C GLY A 165 -5.79 15.33 -10.05
N SER A 166 -5.83 16.66 -10.02
CA SER A 166 -4.61 17.47 -9.84
C SER A 166 -3.92 17.22 -8.50
N ASN A 167 -4.64 16.79 -7.47
CA ASN A 167 -4.16 16.50 -6.12
C ASN A 167 -4.55 15.09 -5.63
N LEU A 168 -4.95 14.19 -6.52
CA LEU A 168 -5.34 12.82 -6.20
C LEU A 168 -4.34 11.82 -6.76
N ASN A 169 -4.27 10.64 -6.15
CA ASN A 169 -3.64 9.47 -6.72
C ASN A 169 -2.18 9.69 -7.14
N LYS A 170 -1.41 10.35 -6.27
CA LYS A 170 0.01 10.61 -6.53
C LYS A 170 0.88 9.68 -5.72
N VAL A 171 1.77 8.98 -6.42
CA VAL A 171 2.93 8.32 -5.82
C VAL A 171 4.18 9.08 -6.27
N GLN A 172 4.94 9.60 -5.33
CA GLN A 172 6.11 10.43 -5.61
C GLN A 172 7.30 9.98 -4.77
N TYR A 173 8.51 10.08 -5.32
CA TYR A 173 9.71 9.73 -4.59
C TYR A 173 10.86 10.70 -4.84
N LYS A 174 11.78 10.77 -3.88
CA LYS A 174 13.03 11.54 -3.97
C LYS A 174 14.18 10.73 -3.42
N VAL A 175 15.30 10.70 -4.13
CA VAL A 175 16.55 10.06 -3.68
C VAL A 175 17.57 11.14 -3.37
N THR A 176 18.19 11.03 -2.20
CA THR A 176 19.31 11.86 -1.75
C THR A 176 20.55 10.97 -1.54
N PRO A 177 21.74 11.53 -1.26
CA PRO A 177 22.92 10.71 -0.98
C PRO A 177 22.76 9.72 0.18
N THR A 178 21.81 9.95 1.10
CA THR A 178 21.70 9.21 2.37
C THR A 178 20.30 8.68 2.68
N ALA A 179 19.27 9.11 1.94
CA ALA A 179 17.88 8.72 2.17
C ALA A 179 17.03 8.67 0.89
N LEU A 180 16.00 7.83 0.93
CA LEU A 180 14.90 7.77 -0.03
C LEU A 180 13.60 8.19 0.68
N TYR A 181 12.82 9.02 0.02
CA TYR A 181 11.52 9.49 0.45
C TYR A 181 10.48 8.95 -0.54
N VAL A 182 9.38 8.39 -0.06
CA VAL A 182 8.27 7.94 -0.91
C VAL A 182 6.94 8.34 -0.27
N ASN A 183 6.09 8.98 -1.05
CA ASN A 183 4.79 9.50 -0.64
C ASN A 183 3.69 8.88 -1.50
N TRP A 184 2.65 8.36 -0.86
CA TRP A 184 1.35 8.10 -1.45
C TRP A 184 0.43 9.19 -0.94
N THR A 185 0.05 10.11 -1.82
CA THR A 185 -0.74 11.31 -1.46
C THR A 185 -2.12 11.21 -2.06
N ASN A 186 -3.13 11.26 -1.19
CA ASN A 186 -4.55 11.20 -1.54
C ASN A 186 -4.85 10.04 -2.49
N VAL A 187 -4.37 8.86 -2.14
CA VAL A 187 -4.59 7.65 -2.95
C VAL A 187 -5.94 7.03 -2.61
N GLY A 188 -6.70 6.71 -3.65
CA GLY A 188 -7.92 5.93 -3.57
C GLY A 188 -7.65 4.43 -3.54
N TYR A 189 -8.73 3.65 -3.58
CA TYR A 189 -8.71 2.20 -3.49
C TYR A 189 -9.42 1.57 -4.66
N TYR A 190 -9.03 0.34 -4.98
CA TYR A 190 -9.66 -0.39 -6.06
C TYR A 190 -11.17 -0.59 -5.78
N ASN A 191 -12.07 -0.51 -6.76
CA ASN A 191 -11.86 -0.23 -8.17
C ASN A 191 -12.23 1.23 -8.49
N GLN A 192 -11.22 2.09 -8.65
CA GLN A 192 -11.39 3.52 -8.99
C GLN A 192 -12.26 4.28 -7.98
N GLN A 193 -12.13 3.97 -6.69
CA GLN A 193 -12.89 4.63 -5.62
C GLN A 193 -12.05 5.72 -4.98
N THR A 194 -12.56 6.95 -5.00
CA THR A 194 -11.93 8.14 -4.42
C THR A 194 -12.86 8.88 -3.45
N ASP A 195 -13.93 8.21 -2.99
CA ASP A 195 -14.82 8.72 -1.94
C ASP A 195 -14.15 8.75 -0.55
N LYS A 196 -13.05 8.00 -0.40
CA LYS A 196 -12.15 8.00 0.77
C LYS A 196 -10.71 8.00 0.28
N LEU A 197 -9.83 8.69 0.99
CA LEU A 197 -8.45 8.89 0.57
C LEU A 197 -7.50 8.59 1.72
N ASN A 198 -6.34 8.01 1.37
CA ASN A 198 -5.25 7.83 2.32
C ASN A 198 -4.05 8.67 1.90
N SER A 199 -3.36 9.26 2.86
CA SER A 199 -2.03 9.86 2.66
C SER A 199 -1.01 9.27 3.63
N PHE A 200 0.04 8.65 3.10
CA PHE A 200 1.09 8.03 3.92
C PHE A 200 2.46 8.15 3.24
N GLN A 201 3.51 8.16 4.06
CA GLN A 201 4.89 8.35 3.64
C GLN A 201 5.80 7.33 4.33
N VAL A 202 6.82 6.89 3.60
CA VAL A 202 7.99 6.19 4.15
C VAL A 202 9.25 6.96 3.79
N ILE A 203 10.17 7.01 4.75
CA ILE A 203 11.55 7.41 4.52
C ILE A 203 12.44 6.26 4.95
N ILE A 204 13.37 5.84 4.10
CA ILE A 204 14.44 4.91 4.45
C ILE A 204 15.79 5.59 4.29
N SER A 205 16.76 5.28 5.15
CA SER A 205 18.08 5.90 5.11
C SER A 205 19.21 4.89 5.35
N ASN A 206 20.44 5.38 5.23
CA ASN A 206 21.63 4.64 5.63
C ASN A 206 21.81 4.49 7.17
N GLY A 207 20.84 4.94 7.97
CA GLY A 207 20.87 4.92 9.43
C GLY A 207 21.62 6.08 10.09
N SER A 208 22.14 7.04 9.31
CA SER A 208 22.84 8.23 9.82
C SER A 208 22.22 9.56 9.37
N ASP A 209 21.21 9.51 8.49
CA ASP A 209 20.53 10.70 8.00
C ASP A 209 19.69 11.33 9.13
N PRO A 210 19.88 12.63 9.43
CA PRO A 210 19.19 13.30 10.53
C PRO A 210 17.67 13.42 10.34
N VAL A 211 17.16 13.14 9.13
CA VAL A 211 15.70 13.13 8.89
C VAL A 211 14.99 12.02 9.65
N ILE A 212 15.69 10.92 9.96
CA ILE A 212 15.18 9.84 10.79
C ILE A 212 15.86 9.96 12.16
N ASN A 213 15.11 10.41 13.15
CA ASN A 213 15.62 10.59 14.50
C ASN A 213 15.89 9.26 15.21
N GLY A 214 16.90 9.26 16.09
CA GLY A 214 17.27 8.08 16.89
C GLY A 214 18.11 7.06 16.10
N ASN A 215 18.39 5.91 16.72
CA ASN A 215 19.13 4.81 16.08
C ASN A 215 18.18 4.02 15.16
N ALA A 216 17.70 4.65 14.10
CA ALA A 216 16.71 4.09 13.18
C ALA A 216 17.07 4.41 11.73
N ASN A 217 16.54 3.61 10.81
CA ASN A 217 16.77 3.75 9.39
C ASN A 217 15.47 3.70 8.57
N VAL A 218 14.32 3.59 9.23
CA VAL A 218 12.98 3.67 8.63
C VAL A 218 12.10 4.61 9.44
N SER A 219 11.34 5.46 8.74
CA SER A 219 10.30 6.32 9.29
C SER A 219 9.01 6.18 8.49
N PHE A 220 7.89 5.96 9.18
CA PHE A 220 6.53 6.01 8.64
C PHE A 220 5.82 7.26 9.16
N CYS A 221 5.02 7.86 8.29
CA CYS A 221 4.27 9.07 8.56
C CYS A 221 2.89 8.96 7.89
N TYR A 222 1.83 9.31 8.61
CA TYR A 222 0.46 9.23 8.13
C TYR A 222 -0.21 10.60 8.21
N GLY A 223 -0.91 10.97 7.16
CA GLY A 223 -1.93 12.01 7.19
C GLY A 223 -3.24 11.41 7.67
N GLU A 224 -4.34 11.82 7.03
CA GLU A 224 -5.63 11.16 7.21
C GLU A 224 -5.65 9.80 6.51
N MET A 225 -6.28 8.84 7.17
CA MET A 225 -6.40 7.45 6.73
C MET A 225 -7.86 7.00 6.87
N GLU A 226 -8.52 6.77 5.73
CA GLU A 226 -9.96 6.60 5.62
C GLU A 226 -10.39 5.25 5.03
N TRP A 227 -9.49 4.47 4.45
CA TRP A 227 -9.84 3.17 3.84
C TRP A 227 -8.78 2.09 4.08
N THR A 228 -9.16 0.82 3.95
CA THR A 228 -8.31 -0.35 4.24
C THR A 228 -8.22 -1.39 3.14
N THR A 229 -9.25 -1.52 2.31
CA THR A 229 -9.41 -2.68 1.43
C THR A 229 -10.07 -2.31 0.10
N GLY A 230 -9.46 -2.73 -1.01
CA GLY A 230 -10.05 -2.62 -2.34
C GLY A 230 -11.16 -3.65 -2.58
N SER A 231 -12.01 -3.40 -3.57
CA SER A 231 -13.17 -4.25 -3.87
C SER A 231 -12.80 -5.65 -4.39
N ALA A 232 -11.65 -5.83 -5.05
CA ALA A 232 -11.14 -7.15 -5.45
C ALA A 232 -10.47 -7.91 -4.28
N SER A 233 -10.20 -7.21 -3.17
CA SER A 233 -9.74 -7.79 -1.91
C SER A 233 -10.90 -8.18 -0.99
N ASN A 234 -12.10 -8.41 -1.53
CA ASN A 234 -13.35 -8.62 -0.80
C ASN A 234 -13.83 -7.40 0.02
N GLY A 235 -13.32 -6.21 -0.28
CA GLY A 235 -13.72 -4.97 0.38
C GLY A 235 -15.10 -4.49 -0.07
N ILE A 236 -15.87 -3.93 0.86
CA ILE A 236 -17.11 -3.19 0.60
C ILE A 236 -16.94 -1.79 1.16
N ASN A 237 -17.11 -0.76 0.33
CA ASN A 237 -16.95 0.66 0.69
C ASN A 237 -15.60 1.00 1.35
N GLY A 238 -14.54 0.25 1.02
CA GLY A 238 -13.18 0.44 1.54
C GLY A 238 -12.78 -0.45 2.72
N PHE A 239 -13.62 -1.41 3.13
CA PHE A 239 -13.46 -2.16 4.38
C PHE A 239 -13.89 -3.62 4.32
N GLY A 240 -13.49 -4.39 5.34
CA GLY A 240 -14.03 -5.70 5.73
C GLY A 240 -13.40 -6.92 5.05
N GLY A 241 -12.62 -6.72 3.99
CA GLY A 241 -11.97 -7.80 3.24
C GLY A 241 -10.56 -8.09 3.75
N THR A 242 -9.62 -8.33 2.83
CA THR A 242 -8.19 -8.53 3.17
C THR A 242 -7.68 -7.30 3.92
N PRO A 243 -7.24 -7.43 5.20
CA PRO A 243 -6.74 -6.29 5.96
C PRO A 243 -5.47 -5.70 5.34
N ALA A 244 -5.33 -4.38 5.36
CA ALA A 244 -4.08 -3.70 5.09
C ALA A 244 -2.99 -4.12 6.08
N THR A 245 -1.72 -4.11 5.68
CA THR A 245 -0.60 -4.53 6.54
C THR A 245 0.44 -3.41 6.68
N VAL A 246 0.88 -3.16 7.93
CA VAL A 246 1.89 -2.13 8.25
C VAL A 246 3.08 -2.78 8.96
N GLY A 247 4.30 -2.58 8.46
CA GLY A 247 5.51 -3.14 9.07
C GLY A 247 6.70 -3.31 8.12
N ALA A 248 7.62 -4.19 8.48
CA ALA A 248 8.72 -4.63 7.61
C ALA A 248 8.94 -6.14 7.75
N ASN A 249 9.27 -6.79 6.64
CA ASN A 249 9.40 -8.24 6.52
C ASN A 249 10.73 -8.60 5.86
N LYS A 250 11.40 -9.65 6.32
CA LYS A 250 12.61 -10.17 5.65
C LYS A 250 12.29 -11.08 4.45
N GLY A 251 11.10 -11.69 4.42
CA GLY A 251 10.76 -12.68 3.40
C GLY A 251 11.25 -14.10 3.71
N ASP A 252 11.75 -14.37 4.92
CA ASP A 252 12.18 -15.72 5.33
C ASP A 252 11.17 -16.45 6.22
N GLY A 253 9.98 -15.88 6.41
CA GLY A 253 8.95 -16.43 7.27
C GLY A 253 9.26 -16.35 8.77
N VAL A 254 10.33 -15.66 9.18
CA VAL A 254 10.78 -15.62 10.57
C VAL A 254 11.02 -14.19 11.07
N ASN A 255 11.76 -13.37 10.32
CA ASN A 255 12.20 -12.05 10.78
C ASN A 255 11.31 -10.95 10.21
N TYR A 256 10.70 -10.19 11.10
CA TYR A 256 9.76 -9.13 10.74
C TYR A 256 9.51 -8.18 11.93
N ILE A 257 8.81 -7.11 11.63
CA ILE A 257 8.11 -6.22 12.56
C ILE A 257 6.75 -5.96 11.94
N GLN A 258 5.67 -6.12 12.70
CA GLN A 258 4.33 -5.76 12.29
C GLN A 258 3.81 -4.74 13.28
N PHE A 259 3.37 -3.58 12.81
CA PHE A 259 2.69 -2.59 13.66
C PHE A 259 1.20 -2.92 13.77
N GLY A 260 0.59 -3.44 12.71
CA GLY A 260 -0.81 -3.84 12.75
C GLY A 260 -1.34 -4.29 11.42
N ARG A 261 -2.57 -4.78 11.47
CA ARG A 261 -3.42 -4.99 10.31
C ARG A 261 -4.71 -4.21 10.51
N PHE A 262 -5.30 -3.71 9.41
CA PHE A 262 -6.45 -2.80 9.47
C PHE A 262 -7.47 -3.20 8.43
N ASP A 263 -8.75 -3.31 8.81
CA ASP A 263 -9.82 -3.74 7.91
C ASP A 263 -11.16 -3.01 8.11
N HIS A 264 -11.27 -2.05 9.03
CA HIS A 264 -12.54 -1.41 9.32
C HIS A 264 -12.39 0.07 9.72
N PRO A 265 -13.48 0.87 9.73
CA PRO A 265 -13.42 2.24 10.20
C PRO A 265 -13.35 2.29 11.73
N GLY A 266 -12.75 3.35 12.27
CA GLY A 266 -12.63 3.55 13.71
C GLY A 266 -11.19 3.70 14.16
N THR A 267 -10.98 3.75 15.47
CA THR A 267 -9.68 4.02 16.10
C THR A 267 -9.25 2.93 17.09
N ASP A 268 -9.98 1.82 17.13
CA ASP A 268 -9.63 0.68 17.97
C ASP A 268 -8.36 -0.01 17.45
N TYR A 269 -7.56 -0.51 18.39
CA TYR A 269 -6.31 -1.17 18.08
C TYR A 269 -5.99 -2.20 19.15
N ASN A 270 -5.90 -3.46 18.73
CA ASN A 270 -5.73 -4.61 19.62
C ASN A 270 -4.28 -5.11 19.67
N GLY A 271 -3.32 -4.27 19.27
CA GLY A 271 -1.92 -4.64 19.16
C GLY A 271 -1.57 -5.29 17.82
N PRO A 272 -0.27 -5.51 17.57
CA PRO A 272 0.23 -5.94 16.27
C PRO A 272 -0.20 -7.35 15.85
N PHE A 273 -0.56 -8.20 16.82
CA PHE A 273 -1.00 -9.59 16.62
C PHE A 273 -2.43 -9.82 17.09
N GLY A 274 -3.14 -8.76 17.45
CA GLY A 274 -4.55 -8.82 17.79
C GLY A 274 -5.43 -8.95 16.55
N ALA A 275 -6.75 -8.86 16.76
CA ALA A 275 -7.68 -8.66 15.66
C ALA A 275 -7.30 -7.39 14.87
N PRO A 276 -7.52 -7.36 13.54
CA PRO A 276 -7.32 -6.15 12.76
C PRO A 276 -8.04 -4.96 13.39
N GLY A 277 -7.40 -3.78 13.36
CA GLY A 277 -7.91 -2.56 14.00
C GLY A 277 -8.57 -1.58 13.04
N GLY A 278 -9.14 -0.53 13.61
CA GLY A 278 -9.71 0.59 12.89
C GLY A 278 -8.63 1.48 12.25
N ILE A 279 -8.83 1.85 10.99
CA ILE A 279 -7.82 2.58 10.19
C ILE A 279 -7.48 3.97 10.75
N GLY A 280 -8.46 4.65 11.36
CA GLY A 280 -8.28 5.96 11.97
C GLY A 280 -7.30 5.94 13.15
N TRP A 281 -6.92 4.75 13.66
CA TRP A 281 -5.82 4.66 14.61
C TRP A 281 -4.49 5.13 14.00
N LEU A 282 -4.25 4.92 12.70
CA LEU A 282 -3.04 5.38 12.01
C LEU A 282 -3.03 6.88 11.75
N SER A 283 -4.19 7.54 11.66
CA SER A 283 -4.27 8.96 11.31
C SER A 283 -3.36 9.80 12.21
N HIS A 284 -2.55 10.66 11.56
CA HIS A 284 -1.58 11.58 12.18
C HIS A 284 -0.51 10.94 13.08
N LYS A 285 -0.29 9.62 12.97
CA LYS A 285 0.77 8.93 13.69
C LYS A 285 2.08 8.92 12.91
N SER A 286 3.15 8.57 13.63
CA SER A 286 4.45 8.29 13.06
C SER A 286 5.11 7.11 13.76
N PHE A 287 5.93 6.38 13.01
CA PHE A 287 6.74 5.28 13.54
C PHE A 287 8.16 5.41 13.05
N THR A 288 9.12 5.39 13.96
CA THR A 288 10.54 5.34 13.61
C THR A 288 11.16 4.10 14.22
N PHE A 289 11.81 3.29 13.41
CA PHE A 289 12.34 1.99 13.83
C PHE A 289 13.57 1.59 13.02
N ALA A 290 14.37 0.71 13.62
CA ALA A 290 15.54 0.14 12.98
C ALA A 290 15.20 -1.21 12.35
N THR A 291 15.66 -1.44 11.12
CA THR A 291 15.60 -2.74 10.45
C THR A 291 16.96 -3.45 10.42
N ASP A 292 17.96 -2.88 11.08
CA ASP A 292 19.35 -3.34 11.14
C ASP A 292 19.63 -4.46 12.14
N ILE A 293 18.56 -5.02 12.69
CA ILE A 293 18.63 -5.78 13.92
C ILE A 293 18.93 -7.23 13.58
N THR A 294 20.05 -7.73 14.10
CA THR A 294 20.49 -9.13 13.94
C THR A 294 19.89 -10.05 15.01
N THR A 295 19.11 -9.51 15.95
CA THR A 295 18.54 -10.22 17.11
C THR A 295 17.01 -10.13 17.16
N GLY A 296 16.34 -11.08 16.49
CA GLY A 296 14.94 -11.47 16.78
C GLY A 296 13.82 -10.48 16.48
N ASN A 297 12.58 -10.97 16.69
CA ASN A 297 11.30 -10.29 16.47
C ASN A 297 11.19 -9.08 17.42
N LEU A 298 11.14 -7.85 16.87
CA LEU A 298 11.04 -6.65 17.69
C LEU A 298 9.60 -6.34 18.07
N THR A 299 9.42 -5.92 19.33
CA THR A 299 8.18 -5.27 19.72
C THR A 299 8.12 -3.88 19.08
N PRO A 300 7.03 -3.52 18.38
CA PRO A 300 6.93 -2.21 17.77
C PRO A 300 7.01 -1.08 18.81
N VAL A 301 7.87 -0.09 18.57
CA VAL A 301 7.95 1.13 19.39
C VAL A 301 7.17 2.22 18.66
N VAL A 302 6.12 2.73 19.30
CA VAL A 302 5.43 3.94 18.84
C VAL A 302 6.26 5.14 19.29
N SER A 303 6.84 5.90 18.35
CA SER A 303 7.74 7.02 18.66
C SER A 303 7.04 8.38 18.75
N GLY A 304 5.71 8.46 18.61
CA GLY A 304 4.96 9.67 18.92
C GLY A 304 3.48 9.62 18.52
N GLN A 305 2.64 10.36 19.24
CA GLN A 305 1.37 10.87 18.72
C GLN A 305 1.60 12.36 18.45
N SER A 306 1.23 12.85 17.27
CA SER A 306 1.05 14.28 17.07
C SER A 306 -0.16 14.68 17.92
N VAL A 307 0.02 15.62 18.85
CA VAL A 307 -1.05 16.18 19.70
C VAL A 307 -1.85 17.23 18.95
#